data_AF-A0A920HGF3-F1
#
_entry.id   AF-A0A920HGF3-F1
#
_cell.length_a   1.000
_cell.length_b   1.000
_cell.length_c   1.000
_cell.angle_alpha   90.00
_cell.angle_beta   90.00
_cell.angle_gamma   90.00
#
_symmetry.space_group_name_H-M   'P 1'
#
loop_
_entity.id
_entity.type
_entity.pdbx_description
1 polymer ?
#
loop_
_entity_poly.entity_id
_entity_poly.type
_entity_poly.pdbx_seq_one_letter_code
_entity_poly.pdbx_strand_id
1 'polypeptide(L)' 'MVAEDIESPVKYDMIHTENFVLVDSKRRIRGFYDGTDIDVMEDLIE' A
#
# COMPACT_ATOMS: atom_id res chain seq x y z
N MET A 1 -18.77 3.11 -34.01
CA MET A 1 -19.09 3.32 -32.59
C MET A 1 -17.78 3.47 -31.87
N VAL A 2 -17.62 4.63 -31.27
CA VAL A 2 -16.42 5.12 -30.61
C VAL A 2 -16.17 4.20 -29.42
N ALA A 3 -14.94 3.69 -29.25
CA ALA A 3 -14.56 3.13 -27.96
C ALA A 3 -14.67 4.30 -26.99
N GLU A 4 -15.72 4.32 -26.17
CA GLU A 4 -15.84 5.30 -25.11
C GLU A 4 -14.61 5.10 -24.25
N ASP A 5 -13.74 6.11 -24.27
CA ASP A 5 -12.69 6.31 -23.29
C ASP A 5 -13.34 6.23 -21.92
N ILE A 6 -13.35 5.03 -21.34
CA ILE A 6 -13.67 4.85 -19.93
C ILE A 6 -12.49 5.46 -19.19
N GLU A 7 -12.56 6.78 -19.02
CA GLU A 7 -11.72 7.54 -18.12
C GLU A 7 -12.07 7.06 -16.71
N SER A 8 -11.53 5.89 -16.37
CA SER A 8 -11.76 5.28 -15.07
C SER A 8 -11.17 6.23 -14.04
N PRO A 9 -11.83 6.50 -12.90
CA PRO A 9 -11.36 7.44 -11.88
C PRO A 9 -10.10 6.94 -11.12
N VAL A 10 -9.36 5.99 -11.71
CA VAL A 10 -8.21 5.22 -11.21
C VAL A 10 -6.96 6.10 -11.04
N LYS A 11 -7.07 7.43 -11.20
CA LYS A 11 -5.93 8.34 -11.01
C LYS A 11 -5.41 8.33 -9.56
N TYR A 12 -6.20 7.79 -8.62
CA TYR A 12 -5.80 7.55 -7.24
C TYR A 12 -6.28 6.19 -6.70
N ASP A 13 -6.41 5.17 -7.55
CA ASP A 13 -6.66 3.84 -7.00
C ASP A 13 -5.44 3.40 -6.20
N MET A 14 -5.67 3.23 -4.90
CA MET A 14 -4.70 2.60 -4.02
C MET A 14 -4.43 1.21 -4.60
N ILE A 15 -3.17 0.93 -4.95
CA ILE A 15 -2.78 -0.42 -5.35
C ILE A 15 -3.06 -1.32 -4.14
N HIS A 16 -4.03 -2.23 -4.25
CA HIS A 16 -4.34 -3.17 -3.19
C HIS A 16 -3.25 -4.25 -3.18
N THR A 17 -2.31 -4.14 -2.24
CA THR A 17 -1.30 -5.17 -1.99
C THR A 17 -1.26 -5.47 -0.51
N GLU A 18 -0.91 -6.69 -0.16
CA GLU A 18 -0.73 -7.12 1.23
C GLU A 18 0.59 -6.58 1.84
N ASN A 19 1.34 -5.73 1.13
CA ASN A 19 2.58 -5.13 1.63
C ASN A 19 2.32 -3.88 2.49
N PHE A 20 2.99 -3.79 3.63
CA PHE A 20 2.96 -2.64 4.54
C PHE A 20 4.25 -1.83 4.47
N VAL A 21 4.13 -0.51 4.71
CA VAL A 21 5.27 0.42 4.75
C VAL A 21 5.27 1.14 6.09
N LEU A 22 6.35 1.02 6.85
CA LEU A 22 6.52 1.78 8.09
C LEU A 22 7.07 3.18 7.77
N VAL A 23 6.38 4.21 8.24
CA VAL A 23 6.75 5.62 8.02
C VAL A 23 6.91 6.31 9.38
N ASP A 24 8.04 6.98 9.58
CA ASP A 24 8.28 7.72 10.83
C ASP A 24 7.60 9.11 10.87
N SER A 25 7.65 9.77 12.03
CA SER A 25 7.07 11.11 12.24
C SER A 25 7.68 12.21 11.36
N LYS A 26 8.85 11.96 10.75
CA LYS A 26 9.50 12.85 9.78
C LYS A 26 9.12 12.50 8.34
N ARG A 27 8.15 11.60 8.13
CA ARG A 27 7.69 11.10 6.83
C ARG A 27 8.76 10.35 6.05
N ARG A 28 9.63 9.61 6.75
CA ARG A 28 10.66 8.77 6.12
C ARG A 28 10.27 7.30 6.18
N ILE A 29 10.47 6.59 5.07
CA ILE A 29 10.28 5.13 5.00
C ILE A 29 11.33 4.45 5.87
N ARG A 30 10.87 3.51 6.70
CA ARG A 30 11.70 2.72 7.63
C ARG A 30 11.89 1.29 7.15
N GLY A 31 10.93 0.77 6.38
CA GLY A 31 10.97 -0.57 5.83
C GLY A 31 9.70 -0.90 5.03
N PHE A 32 9.76 -2.02 4.33
CA PHE A 32 8.64 -2.65 3.64
C PHE A 32 8.48 -4.04 4.26
N TYR A 33 7.24 -4.46 4.46
CA TYR A 33 6.90 -5.67 5.20
C TYR A 33 5.81 -6.42 4.45
N ASP A 34 5.86 -7.75 4.51
CA ASP A 34 4.79 -8.61 4.05
C ASP A 34 3.72 -8.66 5.13
N GLY A 35 2.53 -8.13 4.86
CA GLY A 35 1.41 -8.10 5.79
C GLY A 35 0.69 -9.42 5.95
N THR A 36 1.09 -10.47 5.21
CA THR A 36 0.59 -11.83 5.42
C THR A 36 1.39 -12.60 6.47
N ASP A 37 2.55 -12.09 6.86
CA ASP A 37 3.39 -12.65 7.92
C ASP A 37 3.00 -12.06 9.28
N ILE A 38 2.31 -12.86 10.10
CA ILE A 38 1.80 -12.45 11.41
C ILE A 38 2.94 -12.10 12.37
N ASP A 39 4.02 -12.88 12.36
CA ASP A 39 5.14 -12.68 13.27
C ASP A 39 5.79 -11.30 12.98
N VAL A 40 5.94 -10.96 11.68
CA VAL A 40 6.44 -9.64 11.25
C VAL A 40 5.52 -8.49 11.70
N MET A 41 4.21 -8.69 11.67
CA MET A 41 3.25 -7.65 12.07
C MET A 41 3.19 -7.47 13.60
N GLU A 42 3.32 -8.54 14.37
CA GLU A 42 3.40 -8.47 15.84
C GLU A 42 4.65 -7.70 16.28
N ASP A 43 5.82 -8.01 15.69
CA ASP A 43 7.09 -7.30 15.95
C ASP A 43 7.02 -5.80 15.62
N LEU A 44 6.15 -5.37 14.70
CA LEU A 44 5.99 -3.96 14.32
C LEU A 44 5.10 -3.14 15.27
N ILE A 45 4.24 -3.81 16.02
CA ILE A 45 3.22 -3.18 16.88
C ILE A 45 3.67 -3.14 18.35
N GLU A 46 4.62 -4.00 18.74
CA GLU A 46 5.28 -3.96 20.06
C GLU A 46 6.10 -2.67 20.29
#